data_AF-T1WNS0-F1
#
_entry.id   AF-T1WNS0-F1
#
_cell.length_a   1.000
_cell.length_b   1.000
_cell.length_c   1.000
_cell.angle_alpha   90.00
_cell.angle_beta   90.00
_cell.angle_gamma   90.00
#
_symmetry.space_group_name_H-M   'P 1'
#
loop_
_entity.id
_entity.type
_entity.pdbx_description
1 polymer ?
#
loop_
_entity_poly.entity_id
_entity_poly.type
_entity_poly.pdbx_seq_one_letter_code
_entity_poly.pdbx_strand_id
1 'polypeptide(L)'
;MSGGVGFTQYATAAYTDNILDDYTYYGMDYIKQKYKVDWQNPNEKDKVKPTQDIINDIATEITLYGMEQYEHFPTALEDHFGGSQRASVLAAASGLSTAIATGNSNAGLNGWYLSMLLHKEGWSRL
;
A
#
# COMPACT_ATOMS: atom_id res chain seq x y z
N MET A 1 -8.88 -22.64 -4.26
CA MET A 1 -10.30 -23.03 -4.34
C MET A 1 -10.85 -23.01 -5.78
N SER A 2 -10.03 -23.28 -6.80
CA SER A 2 -10.44 -23.36 -8.21
C SER A 2 -9.70 -24.52 -8.92
N GLY A 3 -8.63 -24.26 -9.67
CA GLY A 3 -7.80 -25.23 -10.40
C GLY A 3 -7.44 -24.76 -11.83
N GLY A 4 -6.56 -25.48 -12.54
CA GLY A 4 -6.18 -25.17 -13.93
C GLY A 4 -4.98 -24.22 -14.06
N VAL A 5 -5.02 -23.31 -15.04
CA VAL A 5 -3.97 -22.28 -15.26
C VAL A 5 -3.70 -21.47 -13.98
N GLY A 6 -4.75 -21.25 -13.17
CA GLY A 6 -4.60 -20.68 -11.83
C GLY A 6 -4.41 -19.17 -11.82
N PHE A 7 -3.76 -18.68 -10.76
CA PHE A 7 -3.69 -17.26 -10.42
C PHE A 7 -2.24 -16.77 -10.23
N THR A 8 -1.32 -17.36 -10.98
CA THR A 8 0.12 -17.11 -10.82
C THR A 8 0.43 -15.62 -10.82
N GLN A 9 -0.03 -14.88 -11.84
CA GLN A 9 0.28 -13.45 -11.98
C GLN A 9 -0.50 -12.54 -11.04
N TYR A 10 -1.65 -12.98 -10.50
CA TYR A 10 -2.29 -12.26 -9.39
C TYR A 10 -1.40 -12.27 -8.14
N ALA A 11 -0.66 -13.36 -7.92
CA ALA A 11 0.21 -13.50 -6.77
C ALA A 11 1.58 -12.86 -7.02
N THR A 12 2.22 -13.11 -8.18
CA THR A 12 3.58 -12.60 -8.47
C THR A 12 3.65 -11.09 -8.36
N ALA A 13 2.59 -10.37 -8.70
CA ALA A 13 2.52 -8.91 -8.57
C ALA A 13 2.86 -8.39 -7.15
N ALA A 14 2.68 -9.20 -6.11
CA ALA A 14 2.99 -8.84 -4.73
C ALA A 14 4.38 -9.30 -4.26
N TYR A 15 5.18 -9.98 -5.09
CA TYR A 15 6.50 -10.48 -4.70
C TYR A 15 7.55 -10.49 -5.83
N THR A 16 7.26 -9.89 -6.98
CA THR A 16 8.23 -9.71 -8.08
C THR A 16 8.44 -8.23 -8.37
N ASP A 17 9.55 -7.95 -9.05
CA ASP A 17 9.88 -6.65 -9.66
C ASP A 17 9.99 -5.46 -8.67
N ASN A 18 9.95 -5.76 -7.36
CA ASN A 18 10.07 -4.83 -6.24
C ASN A 18 9.05 -3.66 -6.25
N ILE A 19 7.94 -3.79 -6.99
CA ILE A 19 6.94 -2.71 -7.08
C ILE A 19 6.25 -2.52 -5.72
N LEU A 20 5.84 -3.60 -5.07
CA LEU A 20 5.26 -3.52 -3.72
C LEU A 20 6.29 -3.04 -2.70
N ASP A 21 7.53 -3.52 -2.79
CA ASP A 21 8.62 -3.12 -1.92
C ASP A 21 8.86 -1.62 -2.00
N ASP A 22 8.96 -1.05 -3.20
CA ASP A 22 9.16 0.39 -3.42
C ASP A 22 8.07 1.22 -2.72
N TYR A 23 6.80 0.89 -2.97
CA TYR A 23 5.69 1.67 -2.42
C TYR A 23 5.60 1.53 -0.90
N THR A 24 5.95 0.36 -0.37
CA THR A 24 6.00 0.13 1.08
C THR A 24 7.15 0.88 1.71
N TYR A 25 8.35 0.86 1.13
CA TYR A 25 9.50 1.59 1.65
C TYR A 25 9.31 3.11 1.56
N TYR A 26 8.66 3.62 0.52
CA TYR A 26 8.19 5.01 0.49
C TYR A 26 7.30 5.32 1.70
N GLY A 27 6.31 4.46 1.98
CA GLY A 27 5.45 4.57 3.16
C GLY A 27 6.22 4.50 4.48
N MET A 28 7.24 3.65 4.58
CA MET A 28 8.12 3.53 5.74
C MET A 28 8.91 4.82 5.99
N ASP A 29 9.44 5.43 4.94
CA ASP A 29 10.14 6.72 5.03
C ASP A 29 9.18 7.85 5.40
N TYR A 30 7.96 7.85 4.84
CA TYR A 30 6.93 8.83 5.18
C TYR A 30 6.58 8.80 6.67
N ILE A 31 6.31 7.62 7.23
CA ILE A 31 5.94 7.49 8.65
C ILE A 31 7.12 7.82 9.57
N LYS A 32 8.35 7.52 9.15
CA LYS A 32 9.57 7.91 9.88
C LYS A 32 9.75 9.42 9.91
N GLN A 33 9.59 10.08 8.76
CA GLN A 33 9.78 11.52 8.63
C GLN A 33 8.68 12.32 9.35
N LYS A 34 7.41 11.96 9.14
CA LYS A 34 6.24 12.71 9.65
C LYS A 34 5.87 12.34 11.08
N TYR A 35 5.81 11.05 11.39
CA TYR A 35 5.31 10.53 12.67
C TYR A 35 6.40 10.08 13.63
N LYS A 36 7.68 10.13 13.23
CA LYS A 36 8.84 9.74 14.03
C LYS A 36 8.80 8.27 14.47
N VAL A 37 8.14 7.42 13.67
CA VAL A 37 8.13 5.97 13.88
C VAL A 37 9.40 5.38 13.27
N ASP A 38 10.32 4.91 14.11
CA ASP A 38 11.54 4.24 13.62
C ASP A 38 11.28 2.76 13.30
N TRP A 39 10.83 2.50 12.07
CA TRP A 39 10.57 1.15 11.58
C TRP A 39 11.83 0.26 11.52
N GLN A 40 13.03 0.84 11.52
CA GLN A 40 14.30 0.11 11.47
C GLN A 40 14.76 -0.35 12.85
N ASN A 41 14.43 0.40 13.91
CA ASN A 41 14.78 0.09 15.29
C ASN A 41 13.52 0.15 16.19
N PRO A 42 12.53 -0.72 15.96
CA PRO A 42 11.21 -0.59 16.58
C PRO A 42 11.28 -0.74 18.10
N ASN A 43 10.65 0.20 18.80
CA ASN A 43 10.41 0.13 20.24
C ASN A 43 8.91 0.34 20.58
N GLU A 44 8.53 0.08 21.84
CA GLU A 44 7.11 0.15 22.25
C GLU A 44 6.44 1.51 22.06
N LYS A 45 7.23 2.59 21.96
CA LYS A 45 6.77 3.97 21.77
C LYS A 45 6.76 4.40 20.30
N ASP A 46 7.32 3.62 19.38
CA ASP A 46 7.34 3.91 17.94
C ASP A 46 5.99 3.58 17.30
N LYS A 47 4.95 4.24 17.80
CA LYS A 47 3.60 4.14 17.28
C LYS A 47 2.81 5.39 17.57
N VAL A 48 1.95 5.75 16.63
CA VAL A 48 0.97 6.81 16.80
C VAL A 48 -0.40 6.23 17.10
N LYS A 49 -1.30 7.04 17.68
CA LYS A 49 -2.66 6.58 17.99
C LYS A 49 -3.39 6.23 16.69
N PRO A 50 -4.15 5.11 16.65
CA PRO A 50 -4.90 4.71 15.46
C PRO A 50 -6.19 5.55 15.31
N THR A 51 -6.05 6.82 14.94
CA THR A 51 -7.20 7.70 14.64
C THR A 51 -7.52 7.67 13.14
N GLN A 52 -8.77 7.97 12.79
CA GLN A 52 -9.17 8.02 11.38
C GLN A 52 -8.39 9.08 10.60
N ASP A 53 -8.02 10.20 11.22
CA ASP A 53 -7.22 11.25 10.57
C ASP A 53 -5.83 10.75 10.18
N ILE A 54 -5.18 9.96 11.04
CA ILE A 54 -3.86 9.37 10.75
C ILE A 54 -3.99 8.29 9.67
N ILE A 55 -5.06 7.49 9.71
CA ILE A 55 -5.33 6.48 8.67
C ILE A 55 -5.56 7.15 7.32
N ASN A 56 -6.39 8.21 7.29
CA ASN A 56 -6.66 8.99 6.09
C ASN A 56 -5.38 9.58 5.50
N ASP A 57 -4.53 10.15 6.36
CA ASP A 57 -3.26 10.75 5.94
C ASP A 57 -2.31 9.72 5.30
N ILE A 58 -1.96 8.67 6.05
CA ILE A 58 -0.96 7.68 5.62
C ILE A 58 -1.45 6.92 4.37
N ALA A 59 -2.68 6.41 4.39
CA ALA A 59 -3.18 5.61 3.28
C ALA A 59 -3.43 6.45 2.02
N THR A 60 -3.85 7.72 2.16
CA THR A 60 -4.03 8.61 0.99
C THR A 60 -2.68 8.89 0.33
N GLU A 61 -1.69 9.32 1.12
CA GLU A 61 -0.34 9.61 0.62
C GLU A 61 0.24 8.43 -0.18
N ILE A 62 0.22 7.24 0.41
CA ILE A 62 0.88 6.06 -0.17
C ILE A 62 0.10 5.54 -1.38
N THR A 63 -1.23 5.63 -1.35
CA THR A 63 -2.05 5.27 -2.52
C THR A 63 -1.74 6.21 -3.68
N LEU A 64 -1.70 7.53 -3.43
CA LEU A 64 -1.39 8.51 -4.47
C LEU A 64 0.01 8.31 -5.04
N TYR A 65 1.03 8.12 -4.18
CA TYR A 65 2.38 7.82 -4.62
C TYR A 65 2.41 6.59 -5.56
N GLY A 66 1.84 5.47 -5.13
CA GLY A 66 1.86 4.25 -5.93
C GLY A 66 1.06 4.38 -7.25
N MET A 67 -0.03 5.15 -7.27
CA MET A 67 -0.77 5.46 -8.49
C MET A 67 0.09 6.32 -9.44
N GLU A 68 0.73 7.36 -8.93
CA GLU A 68 1.64 8.20 -9.70
C GLU A 68 2.81 7.38 -10.28
N GLN A 69 3.36 6.41 -9.55
CA GLN A 69 4.40 5.51 -10.05
C GLN A 69 3.93 4.71 -11.27
N TYR A 70 2.72 4.13 -11.23
CA TYR A 70 2.15 3.44 -12.40
C TYR A 70 1.90 4.39 -13.58
N GLU A 71 1.58 5.67 -13.33
CA GLU A 71 1.38 6.66 -14.39
C GLU A 71 2.71 7.16 -14.99
N HIS A 72 3.73 7.33 -14.16
CA HIS A 72 5.06 7.82 -14.56
C HIS A 72 5.90 6.75 -15.25
N PHE A 73 5.69 5.48 -14.87
CA PHE A 73 6.40 4.34 -15.44
C PHE A 73 5.42 3.41 -16.16
N PRO A 74 5.14 3.65 -17.46
CA PRO A 74 4.24 2.80 -18.25
C PRO A 74 4.59 1.32 -18.23
N THR A 75 5.88 0.98 -18.07
CA THR A 75 6.34 -0.40 -17.93
C THR A 75 5.82 -1.07 -16.66
N ALA A 76 5.68 -0.34 -15.54
CA ALA A 76 5.09 -0.89 -14.32
C ALA A 76 3.58 -1.11 -14.49
N LEU A 77 2.90 -0.22 -15.23
CA LEU A 77 1.48 -0.38 -15.57
C LEU A 77 1.24 -1.56 -16.51
N GLU A 78 2.17 -1.81 -17.44
CA GLU A 78 2.13 -2.97 -18.34
C GLU A 78 2.46 -4.28 -17.61
N ASP A 79 3.44 -4.28 -16.70
CA ASP A 79 3.79 -5.43 -15.87
C ASP A 79 2.59 -5.86 -15.01
N HIS A 80 2.01 -4.92 -14.26
CA HIS A 80 0.75 -5.13 -13.56
C HIS A 80 -0.46 -4.73 -14.43
N PHE A 81 -0.60 -5.38 -15.58
CA PHE A 81 -1.68 -5.09 -16.55
C PHE A 81 -3.09 -5.23 -15.96
N GLY A 82 -3.29 -6.15 -15.01
CA GLY A 82 -4.56 -6.39 -14.34
C GLY A 82 -4.85 -5.38 -13.24
N GLY A 83 -6.06 -4.78 -13.24
CA GLY A 83 -6.48 -3.85 -12.18
C GLY A 83 -6.30 -4.43 -10.78
N SER A 84 -6.73 -5.68 -10.56
CA SER A 84 -6.60 -6.33 -9.24
C SER A 84 -5.16 -6.50 -8.76
N GLN A 85 -4.17 -6.66 -9.66
CA GLN A 85 -2.76 -6.69 -9.28
C GLN A 85 -2.36 -5.34 -8.69
N ARG A 86 -2.69 -4.25 -9.39
CA ARG A 86 -2.42 -2.88 -8.93
C ARG A 86 -3.16 -2.56 -7.64
N ALA A 87 -4.45 -2.88 -7.57
CA ALA A 87 -5.26 -2.68 -6.35
C ALA A 87 -4.67 -3.40 -5.13
N SER A 88 -4.25 -4.66 -5.29
CA SER A 88 -3.60 -5.41 -4.22
C SER A 88 -2.29 -4.75 -3.77
N VAL A 89 -1.45 -4.29 -4.71
CA VAL A 89 -0.16 -3.66 -4.39
C VAL A 89 -0.34 -2.30 -3.70
N LEU A 90 -1.20 -1.44 -4.22
CA LEU A 90 -1.48 -0.11 -3.65
C LEU A 90 -2.06 -0.21 -2.23
N ALA A 91 -3.05 -1.09 -2.05
CA ALA A 91 -3.71 -1.28 -0.77
C ALA A 91 -2.81 -2.01 0.24
N ALA A 92 -1.95 -2.93 -0.21
CA ALA A 92 -0.96 -3.58 0.63
C ALA A 92 0.03 -2.55 1.20
N ALA A 93 0.64 -1.72 0.36
CA ALA A 93 1.57 -0.69 0.79
C ALA A 93 0.93 0.29 1.80
N SER A 94 -0.30 0.74 1.50
CA SER A 94 -1.07 1.65 2.36
C SER A 94 -1.44 1.00 3.71
N GLY A 95 -1.91 -0.24 3.69
CA GLY A 95 -2.32 -0.98 4.88
C GLY A 95 -1.14 -1.36 5.77
N LEU A 96 -0.03 -1.81 5.18
CA LEU A 96 1.21 -2.12 5.90
C LEU A 96 1.75 -0.88 6.61
N SER A 97 1.84 0.23 5.89
CA SER A 97 2.37 1.48 6.46
C SER A 97 1.50 2.01 7.59
N THR A 98 0.18 1.94 7.44
CA THR A 98 -0.76 2.33 8.49
C THR A 98 -0.68 1.40 9.70
N ALA A 99 -0.58 0.08 9.48
CA ALA A 99 -0.45 -0.91 10.56
C ALA A 99 0.84 -0.72 11.35
N ILE A 100 1.97 -0.52 10.66
CA ILE A 100 3.29 -0.32 11.26
C ILE A 100 3.31 1.01 12.03
N ALA A 101 2.82 2.10 11.43
CA ALA A 101 2.79 3.40 12.09
C ALA A 101 1.97 3.41 13.39
N THR A 102 0.91 2.61 13.47
CA THR A 102 -0.03 2.62 14.61
C THR A 102 0.16 1.47 15.58
N GLY A 103 0.90 0.42 15.19
CA GLY A 103 0.92 -0.85 15.90
C GLY A 103 -0.48 -1.50 16.01
N ASN A 104 -1.36 -1.26 15.04
CA ASN A 104 -2.76 -1.71 15.08
C ASN A 104 -3.20 -2.28 13.72
N SER A 105 -3.53 -3.57 13.68
CA SER A 105 -3.92 -4.27 12.44
C SER A 105 -5.26 -3.79 11.86
N ASN A 106 -6.22 -3.38 12.68
CA ASN A 106 -7.50 -2.85 12.19
C ASN A 106 -7.33 -1.46 11.57
N ALA A 107 -6.42 -0.63 12.08
CA ALA A 107 -6.04 0.61 11.42
C ALA A 107 -5.41 0.33 10.05
N GLY A 108 -4.53 -0.68 9.96
CA GLY A 108 -4.00 -1.18 8.69
C GLY A 108 -5.09 -1.63 7.72
N LEU A 109 -6.08 -2.38 8.21
CA LEU A 109 -7.22 -2.82 7.40
C LEU A 109 -8.06 -1.65 6.89
N ASN A 110 -8.26 -0.62 7.71
CA ASN A 110 -8.94 0.60 7.28
C ASN A 110 -8.12 1.34 6.20
N GLY A 111 -6.79 1.37 6.33
CA GLY A 111 -5.89 1.93 5.31
C GLY A 111 -5.96 1.16 3.98
N TRP A 112 -6.02 -0.17 4.02
CA TRP A 112 -6.24 -1.01 2.85
C TRP A 112 -7.55 -0.64 2.14
N TYR A 113 -8.66 -0.57 2.87
CA TYR A 113 -9.96 -0.27 2.27
C TYR A 113 -10.07 1.16 1.76
N LEU A 114 -9.47 2.13 2.44
CA LEU A 114 -9.41 3.50 1.93
C LEU A 114 -8.62 3.56 0.61
N SER A 115 -7.49 2.86 0.51
CA SER A 115 -6.71 2.77 -0.73
C SER A 115 -7.55 2.27 -1.90
N MET A 116 -8.37 1.24 -1.68
CA MET A 116 -9.30 0.71 -2.70
C MET A 116 -10.31 1.76 -3.17
N LEU A 117 -10.85 2.58 -2.26
CA LEU A 117 -11.80 3.64 -2.63
C LEU A 117 -11.11 4.74 -3.45
N LEU A 118 -9.93 5.17 -3.03
CA LEU A 118 -9.15 6.19 -3.75
C LEU A 118 -8.74 5.72 -5.15
N HIS A 119 -8.25 4.48 -5.27
CA HIS A 119 -7.88 3.88 -6.55
C HIS A 119 -9.08 3.83 -7.50
N LYS A 120 -10.24 3.38 -7.01
CA LYS A 120 -11.48 3.34 -7.81
C LYS A 120 -11.83 4.72 -8.38
N GLU A 121 -11.83 5.76 -7.55
CA GLU A 121 -12.19 7.10 -7.99
C GLU A 121 -11.11 7.72 -8.89
N GLY A 122 -9.83 7.45 -8.65
CA GLY A 122 -8.74 8.02 -9.44
C GLY A 122 -8.64 7.44 -10.86
N TRP A 123 -8.93 6.14 -11.07
CA TRP A 123 -8.84 5.51 -12.40
C TRP A 123 -10.17 5.03 -12.98
N SER A 124 -11.29 5.25 -12.29
CA SER A 124 -12.62 4.76 -12.69
C SER A 124 -12.67 3.23 -12.91
N ARG A 125 -11.76 2.52 -12.27
CA ARG A 125 -11.61 1.06 -12.25
C ARG A 125 -10.85 0.67 -10.99
N LEU A 126 -10.92 -0.61 -10.63
CA LEU A 126 -10.17 -1.18 -9.51
C LEU A 126 -9.33 -2.35 -9.99
#